data_AF-A0AAW2ZJT7-F1
#
_entry.id   AF-A0AAW2ZJT7-F1
#
_cell.length_a   1.000
_cell.length_b   1.000
_cell.length_c   1.000
_cell.angle_alpha   90.00
_cell.angle_beta   90.00
_cell.angle_gamma   90.00
#
_symmetry.space_group_name_H-M   'P 1'
#
loop_
_entity.id
_entity.type
_entity.pdbx_description
1 polymer ?
#
loop_
_entity_poly.entity_id
_entity_poly.type
_entity_poly.pdbx_seq_one_letter_code
_entity_poly.pdbx_strand_id
1 'polypeptide(L)'
;MSKPVIEPTKILALNLLDIEDAKEYKKYIDYAKESVIQHGGRTLLAGRYKPQNKVPVLGKGIEPRQIMMIVEWNSLDHLQNYVKHLEEQKDISKRRGIKNFIWHMYEEINDLPLFLSML
;
A
#
# COMPACT_ATOMS: atom_id res chain seq x y z
N MET A 1 -22.25 -31.09 9.55
CA MET A 1 -21.39 -30.39 8.57
C MET A 1 -20.84 -29.16 9.27
N SER A 2 -19.54 -29.12 9.50
CA SER A 2 -18.86 -27.92 10.04
C SER A 2 -18.97 -26.80 9.01
N LYS A 3 -19.33 -25.58 9.45
CA LYS A 3 -19.32 -24.40 8.59
C LYS A 3 -17.90 -24.20 8.02
N PRO A 4 -17.74 -23.83 6.74
CA PRO A 4 -16.44 -23.44 6.24
C PRO A 4 -15.94 -22.25 7.08
N VAL A 5 -14.74 -22.39 7.63
CA VAL A 5 -13.99 -21.25 8.15
C VAL A 5 -13.60 -20.45 6.92
N ILE A 6 -14.35 -19.37 6.63
CA ILE A 6 -13.88 -18.37 5.66
C ILE A 6 -12.71 -17.71 6.38
N GLU A 7 -11.49 -18.09 6.02
CA GLU A 7 -10.32 -17.36 6.49
C GLU A 7 -10.50 -15.88 6.11
N PRO A 8 -10.23 -14.94 7.02
CA PRO A 8 -10.43 -13.54 6.74
C PRO A 8 -9.67 -13.16 5.48
N THR A 9 -10.37 -12.57 4.52
CA THR A 9 -9.79 -12.17 3.25
C THR A 9 -8.68 -11.15 3.51
N LYS A 10 -7.48 -11.44 3.01
CA LYS A 10 -6.36 -10.51 3.11
C LYS A 10 -6.68 -9.22 2.37
N ILE A 11 -6.11 -8.13 2.86
CA ILE A 11 -6.27 -6.81 2.25
C ILE A 11 -4.96 -6.39 1.58
N LEU A 12 -5.03 -6.03 0.31
CA LEU A 12 -3.94 -5.43 -0.44
C LEU A 12 -4.14 -3.91 -0.49
N ALA A 13 -3.22 -3.19 0.13
CA ALA A 13 -3.19 -1.73 0.14
C ALA A 13 -2.22 -1.23 -0.94
N LEU A 14 -2.74 -0.60 -1.99
CA LEU A 14 -1.97 0.17 -2.95
C LEU A 14 -1.73 1.59 -2.41
N ASN A 15 -0.47 1.91 -2.21
CA ASN A 15 0.01 3.20 -1.73
C ASN A 15 0.70 3.92 -2.89
N LEU A 16 0.21 5.09 -3.26
CA LEU A 16 0.84 5.95 -4.27
C LEU A 16 1.15 7.30 -3.61
N LEU A 17 2.40 7.75 -3.69
CA LEU A 17 2.82 9.00 -3.04
C LEU A 17 3.92 9.72 -3.79
N ASP A 18 3.98 11.04 -3.59
CA ASP A 18 5.11 11.86 -3.97
C ASP A 18 5.95 12.20 -2.74
N ILE A 19 7.27 12.24 -2.90
CA ILE A 19 8.18 12.66 -1.83
C ILE A 19 8.25 14.18 -1.85
N GLU A 20 7.93 14.79 -0.72
CA GLU A 20 8.07 16.24 -0.49
C GLU A 20 9.39 16.58 0.22
N ASP A 21 9.74 15.83 1.27
CA ASP A 21 11.01 15.96 1.99
C ASP A 21 11.65 14.58 2.16
N ALA A 22 12.80 14.37 1.54
CA ALA A 22 13.48 13.08 1.55
C ALA A 22 14.01 12.68 2.95
N LYS A 23 14.38 13.64 3.80
CA LYS A 23 14.88 13.36 5.16
C LYS A 23 13.74 12.95 6.08
N GLU A 24 12.61 13.65 6.02
CA GLU A 24 11.40 13.26 6.76
C GLU A 24 10.84 11.94 6.27
N TYR A 25 10.78 11.75 4.95
CA TYR A 25 10.34 10.49 4.34
C TYR A 25 11.17 9.29 4.79
N LYS A 26 12.51 9.45 4.85
CA LYS A 26 13.38 8.38 5.35
C LYS A 26 13.04 8.01 6.80
N LYS A 27 12.91 9.00 7.69
CA LYS A 27 12.56 8.78 9.10
C LYS A 27 11.20 8.10 9.23
N TYR A 28 10.21 8.56 8.46
CA TYR A 28 8.87 7.99 8.46
C TYR A 28 8.88 6.53 7.98
N ILE A 29 9.59 6.21 6.90
CA ILE A 29 9.63 4.83 6.37
C ILE A 29 10.34 3.87 7.31
N ASP A 30 11.43 4.28 7.95
CA ASP A 30 12.12 3.43 8.93
C ASP A 30 11.16 3.05 10.07
N TYR A 31 10.39 4.02 10.60
CA TYR A 31 9.34 3.79 11.60
C TYR A 31 8.17 2.94 11.05
N ALA A 32 7.66 3.31 9.87
CA ALA A 32 6.47 2.71 9.28
C ALA A 32 6.70 1.24 8.96
N LYS A 33 7.91 0.86 8.53
CA LYS A 33 8.26 -0.54 8.24
C LYS A 33 8.08 -1.43 9.46
N GLU A 34 8.59 -1.01 10.62
CA GLU A 34 8.46 -1.76 11.87
C GLU A 34 7.00 -1.81 12.33
N SER A 35 6.31 -0.66 12.27
CA SER A 35 4.92 -0.55 12.67
C SER A 35 3.99 -1.40 11.80
N VAL A 36 4.21 -1.47 10.48
CA VAL A 36 3.45 -2.32 9.55
C VAL A 36 3.58 -3.80 9.96
N ILE A 37 4.80 -4.28 10.22
CA ILE A 37 5.03 -5.68 10.62
C ILE A 37 4.34 -5.99 11.95
N GLN A 38 4.45 -5.09 12.93
CA GLN A 38 3.83 -5.26 14.25
C GLN A 38 2.30 -5.38 14.19
N HIS A 39 1.68 -4.79 13.18
CA HIS A 39 0.23 -4.82 12.99
C HIS A 39 -0.23 -5.86 11.96
N GLY A 40 0.61 -6.86 11.64
CA GLY A 40 0.23 -7.94 10.72
C GLY A 40 0.19 -7.53 9.26
N GLY A 41 0.91 -6.47 8.90
CA GLY A 41 1.13 -6.05 7.53
C GLY A 41 2.50 -6.47 6.98
N ARG A 42 2.61 -6.57 5.66
CA ARG A 42 3.83 -6.93 4.94
C ARG A 42 3.92 -6.20 3.62
N THR A 43 5.01 -5.47 3.37
CA THR A 43 5.25 -4.89 2.04
C THR A 43 5.59 -6.00 1.05
N LEU A 44 4.76 -6.16 0.01
CA LEU A 44 4.97 -7.14 -1.05
C LEU A 44 5.93 -6.60 -2.11
N LEU A 45 5.66 -5.38 -2.56
CA LEU A 45 6.32 -4.75 -3.69
C LEU A 45 6.45 -3.25 -3.45
N ALA A 46 7.52 -2.68 -3.98
CA ALA A 46 7.71 -1.24 -4.07
C ALA A 46 8.34 -0.90 -5.42
N GLY A 47 7.92 0.22 -6.00
CA GLY A 47 8.41 0.70 -7.28
C GLY A 47 8.52 2.21 -7.31
N ARG A 48 9.47 2.70 -8.11
CA ARG A 48 9.55 4.12 -8.47
C ARG A 48 8.95 4.30 -9.85
N TYR A 49 8.09 5.31 -10.01
CA TYR A 49 7.59 5.66 -11.33
C TYR A 49 8.73 6.06 -12.25
N LYS A 50 8.75 5.44 -13.43
CA LYS A 50 9.70 5.75 -14.50
C LYS A 50 8.90 6.33 -15.66
N PRO A 51 8.97 7.64 -15.92
CA PRO A 51 8.35 8.20 -17.11
C PRO A 51 8.96 7.53 -18.34
N GLN A 52 8.12 6.98 -19.21
CA GLN A 52 8.57 6.37 -20.45
C GLN A 52 7.95 7.09 -21.64
N ASN A 53 8.80 7.60 -22.52
CA ASN A 53 8.40 8.22 -23.78
C ASN A 53 7.99 7.17 -24.85
N LYS A 54 7.92 5.88 -24.49
CA LYS A 54 7.80 4.74 -25.43
C LYS A 54 6.80 3.66 -25.01
N VAL A 55 6.19 3.75 -23.82
CA VAL A 55 5.11 2.84 -23.41
C VAL A 55 3.86 3.68 -23.16
N PRO A 56 2.73 3.42 -23.86
CA PRO A 56 1.52 4.18 -23.67
C PRO A 56 1.01 3.98 -22.23
N VAL A 57 0.80 5.08 -21.52
CA VAL A 57 0.01 5.08 -20.29
C VAL A 57 -1.46 5.00 -20.71
N LEU A 58 -2.07 3.83 -20.56
CA LEU A 58 -3.49 3.61 -20.83
C LEU A 58 -4.29 3.94 -19.57
N GLY A 59 -5.13 4.97 -19.65
CA GLY A 59 -5.97 5.43 -18.55
C GLY A 59 -6.00 6.95 -18.46
N LYS A 60 -7.18 7.53 -18.67
CA LYS A 60 -7.41 8.96 -18.40
C LYS A 60 -7.78 9.12 -16.92
N GLY A 61 -7.19 10.07 -16.22
CA GLY A 61 -7.73 10.55 -14.93
C GLY A 61 -6.90 10.28 -13.67
N ILE A 62 -5.70 9.71 -13.75
CA ILE A 62 -4.79 9.62 -12.59
C ILE A 62 -3.38 10.06 -13.00
N GLU A 63 -2.94 11.19 -12.47
CA GLU A 63 -1.54 11.59 -12.54
C GLU A 63 -0.68 10.56 -11.77
N PRO A 64 0.42 10.04 -12.36
CA PRO A 64 1.27 9.08 -11.67
C PRO A 64 1.89 9.68 -10.40
N ARG A 65 2.21 8.81 -9.44
CA ARG A 65 2.97 9.19 -8.24
C ARG A 65 4.38 8.66 -8.31
N GLN A 66 5.32 9.38 -7.69
CA GLN A 66 6.73 9.02 -7.71
C GLN A 66 7.00 7.61 -7.17
N ILE A 67 6.26 7.20 -6.13
CA ILE A 67 6.42 5.91 -5.46
C ILE A 67 5.11 5.14 -5.49
N MET A 68 5.22 3.83 -5.73
CA MET A 68 4.18 2.83 -5.55
C MET A 68 4.64 1.81 -4.50
N MET A 69 3.77 1.44 -3.58
CA MET A 69 3.97 0.29 -2.67
C MET A 69 2.69 -0.53 -2.55
N ILE A 70 2.84 -1.85 -2.53
CA ILE A 70 1.76 -2.78 -2.20
C ILE A 70 2.07 -3.37 -0.83
N VAL A 71 1.15 -3.19 0.11
CA VAL A 71 1.22 -3.77 1.45
C VAL A 71 0.07 -4.75 1.61
N GLU A 72 0.38 -5.99 1.94
CA GLU A 72 -0.59 -7.01 2.33
C GLU A 72 -0.88 -6.90 3.83
N TRP A 73 -2.13 -7.06 4.22
CA TRP A 73 -2.58 -7.16 5.60
C TRP A 73 -3.29 -8.49 5.81
N ASN A 74 -3.03 -9.12 6.95
CA ASN A 74 -3.64 -10.40 7.31
C ASN A 74 -5.16 -10.36 7.37
N SER A 75 -5.74 -9.21 7.73
CA SER A 75 -7.19 -8.97 7.69
C SER A 75 -7.50 -7.46 7.71
N LEU A 76 -8.78 -7.11 7.51
CA LEU A 76 -9.25 -5.74 7.69
C LEU A 76 -9.01 -5.22 9.11
N ASP A 77 -9.19 -6.04 10.15
CA ASP A 77 -8.98 -5.64 11.56
C ASP A 77 -7.53 -5.23 11.83
N HIS A 78 -6.57 -5.96 11.25
CA HIS A 78 -5.14 -5.65 11.35
C HIS A 78 -4.83 -4.27 10.75
N LEU A 79 -5.38 -3.99 9.57
CA LEU A 79 -5.28 -2.69 8.92
C LEU A 79 -5.94 -1.57 9.75
N GLN A 80 -7.13 -1.80 10.29
CA GLN A 80 -7.84 -0.81 11.12
C GLN A 80 -7.05 -0.48 12.40
N ASN A 81 -6.48 -1.49 13.05
CA ASN A 81 -5.62 -1.30 14.21
C ASN A 81 -4.36 -0.48 13.87
N TYR A 82 -3.75 -0.74 12.72
CA TYR A 82 -2.63 0.07 12.23
C TYR A 82 -3.01 1.53 11.99
N VAL A 83 -4.17 1.80 11.37
CA VAL A 83 -4.67 3.17 11.15
C VAL A 83 -4.86 3.88 12.48
N LYS A 84 -5.51 3.23 13.44
CA LYS A 84 -5.73 3.79 14.78
C LYS A 84 -4.41 4.11 15.48
N HIS A 85 -3.44 3.19 15.42
CA HIS A 85 -2.10 3.41 15.96
C HIS A 85 -1.42 4.63 15.31
N LEU A 86 -1.53 4.81 13.99
CA LEU A 86 -1.00 5.99 13.31
C LEU A 86 -1.68 7.31 13.71
N GLU A 87 -2.98 7.28 14.03
CA GLU A 87 -3.74 8.45 14.51
C GLU A 87 -3.30 8.89 15.92
N GLU A 88 -2.90 7.94 16.76
CA GLU A 88 -2.33 8.19 18.08
C GLU A 88 -0.92 8.81 17.98
N GLN A 89 -0.22 8.57 16.87
CA GLN A 89 1.15 9.03 16.59
C GLN A 89 1.18 10.31 15.74
N LYS A 90 0.41 11.33 16.16
CA LYS A 90 0.14 12.57 15.40
C LYS A 90 1.38 13.29 14.87
N ASP A 91 2.49 13.27 15.62
CA ASP A 91 3.72 13.99 15.23
C ASP A 91 4.50 13.28 14.12
N ILE A 92 4.43 11.96 14.07
CA ILE A 92 5.07 11.15 13.02
C ILE A 92 4.18 11.16 11.77
N SER A 93 2.86 11.09 11.94
CA SER A 93 1.92 11.13 10.81
C SER A 93 1.83 12.49 10.11
N LYS A 94 2.14 13.59 10.81
CA LYS A 94 2.26 14.93 10.19
C LYS A 94 3.60 15.15 9.46
N ARG A 95 4.67 14.50 9.90
CA ARG A 95 6.04 14.66 9.37
C ARG A 95 6.46 13.51 8.46
N ARG A 96 5.56 13.10 7.57
CA ARG A 96 5.79 11.98 6.66
C ARG A 96 6.75 12.33 5.52
N GLY A 97 6.95 13.62 5.24
CA GLY A 97 7.69 14.07 4.05
C GLY A 97 7.05 13.62 2.73
N ILE A 98 5.74 13.40 2.70
CA ILE A 98 4.99 12.95 1.51
C ILE A 98 3.86 13.92 1.18
N LYS A 99 3.48 13.95 -0.10
CA LYS A 99 2.31 14.66 -0.60
C LYS A 99 1.57 13.84 -1.66
N ASN A 100 0.39 14.33 -2.05
CA ASN A 100 -0.46 13.70 -3.07
C ASN A 100 -0.74 12.21 -2.82
N PHE A 101 -0.83 11.81 -1.55
CA PHE A 101 -0.99 10.43 -1.15
C PHE A 101 -2.34 9.88 -1.61
N ILE A 102 -2.32 8.73 -2.26
CA ILE A 102 -3.50 7.95 -2.63
C ILE A 102 -3.37 6.57 -1.98
N TRP A 103 -4.46 6.14 -1.37
CA TRP A 103 -4.54 4.87 -0.68
C TRP A 103 -5.77 4.10 -1.15
N HIS A 104 -5.55 3.00 -1.86
CA HIS A 104 -6.62 2.14 -2.34
C HIS A 104 -6.52 0.76 -1.70
N MET A 105 -7.68 0.21 -1.34
CA MET A 105 -7.80 -1.10 -0.70
C MET A 105 -8.45 -2.08 -1.64
N TYR A 106 -7.92 -3.29 -1.66
CA TYR A 106 -8.43 -4.41 -2.42
C TYR A 106 -8.47 -5.64 -1.52
N GLU A 107 -9.46 -6.49 -1.72
CA GLU A 107 -9.44 -7.84 -1.18
C GLU A 107 -8.56 -8.73 -2.07
N GLU A 108 -7.79 -9.64 -1.46
CA GLU A 108 -7.05 -10.65 -2.22
C GLU A 108 -8.03 -11.62 -2.88
N ILE A 109 -7.91 -11.77 -4.21
CA ILE A 109 -8.67 -12.74 -5.01
C ILE A 109 -7.70 -13.83 -5.45
N ASN A 110 -7.83 -15.02 -4.85
CA ASN A 110 -6.92 -16.15 -5.08
C ASN A 110 -7.35 -17.06 -6.24
N ASP A 111 -8.59 -16.91 -6.72
CA ASP A 111 -9.20 -17.70 -7.78
C ASP A 111 -9.30 -16.94 -9.11
N LEU A 112 -8.71 -15.74 -9.21
CA LEU A 112 -8.63 -15.04 -10.48
C LEU A 112 -7.67 -15.84 -11.38
N PRO A 113 -8.13 -16.41 -12.51
CA PRO A 113 -7.22 -17.02 -13.46
C PRO A 113 -6.27 -15.93 -13.94
N LEU A 114 -5.00 -16.05 -13.55
CA LEU A 114 -3.92 -15.19 -14.04
C LEU A 114 -3.74 -15.51 -15.53
N PHE A 115 -4.61 -14.97 -16.39
CA PHE A 115 -4.51 -15.06 -17.84
C PHE A 115 -3.36 -14.17 -18.32
N LEU A 116 -2.13 -14.60 -18.03
CA LEU A 116 -0.93 -14.06 -18.65
C LEU A 116 -0.55 -14.96 -19.83
N SER A 117 -1.41 -14.99 -20.84
CA SER A 117 -1.05 -15.47 -22.17
C SER A 117 -1.82 -14.72 -23.26
N MET A 118 -1.84 -13.39 -23.21
CA MET A 118 -2.19 -12.56 -24.37
C MET A 118 -1.42 -11.24 -24.31
N LEU A 119 -0.10 -11.32 -24.53
CA LEU A 119 0.72 -10.28 -25.14
C LEU A 119 1.71 -10.95 -26.08
#